data_AF-A0A166NBU3-F1
#
_entry.id   AF-A0A166NBU3-F1
#
_cell.length_a   1.000
_cell.length_b   1.000
_cell.length_c   1.000
_cell.angle_alpha   90.00
_cell.angle_beta   90.00
_cell.angle_gamma   90.00
#
_symmetry.space_group_name_H-M   'P 1'
#
loop_
_entity.id
_entity.type
_entity.pdbx_description
1 polymer ?
#
loop_
_entity_poly.entity_id
_entity_poly.type
_entity_poly.pdbx_seq_one_letter_code
_entity_poly.pdbx_strand_id
1 'polypeptide(L)'
;MGSKRNKLKKVLSPSSTSSPPLPEDDADLMDDLMTQLDSRDKNVQVESANMLQDMQSNHDMNIAEQASQKQDAKSRYQARQARKAAAIAETYAPVDEASDERLRQEARNEVQSIKKTCESLGVTIHDINPDGHCLFSAIGDQLALLKIIPPDQADYKSVRYAASNYIHSHPNDFLPFLPSSGGEDGVGATDAGFMTRAQFERYCVSIRDTGVWGGEPEILALSRAYNIPIHVVQGGQPPIVVHNPTGAPQEHSLNDKRVVRISYHRRMYGLGEHYNSLHPSTGLTRVSDKLSQFLDPS
;
A
#
# COMPACT_ATOMS: atom_id res chain seq x y z
N MET A 1 -25.93 -43.71 -75.00
CA MET A 1 -26.55 -42.38 -74.88
C MET A 1 -25.56 -41.50 -74.11
N GLY A 2 -25.04 -40.35 -74.55
CA GLY A 2 -25.46 -39.50 -75.65
C GLY A 2 -25.07 -38.04 -75.38
N SER A 3 -23.75 -37.75 -75.37
CA SER A 3 -23.11 -36.58 -76.01
C SER A 3 -23.48 -35.11 -75.64
N LYS A 4 -22.41 -34.28 -75.62
CA LYS A 4 -22.36 -32.78 -75.69
C LYS A 4 -22.70 -32.06 -74.36
N ARG A 5 -22.23 -30.84 -74.02
CA ARG A 5 -21.33 -29.80 -74.64
C ARG A 5 -20.86 -28.87 -73.47
N ASN A 6 -19.81 -28.03 -73.51
CA ASN A 6 -18.72 -27.75 -74.47
C ASN A 6 -17.51 -27.09 -73.75
N LYS A 7 -16.32 -27.09 -74.36
CA LYS A 7 -15.13 -26.29 -73.93
C LYS A 7 -15.12 -24.90 -74.60
N LEU A 8 -14.34 -23.95 -74.05
CA LEU A 8 -13.30 -23.11 -74.73
C LEU A 8 -13.29 -21.60 -74.36
N LYS A 9 -12.10 -21.12 -73.93
CA LYS A 9 -11.42 -19.86 -74.35
C LYS A 9 -12.05 -18.49 -73.94
N LYS A 10 -11.32 -17.37 -73.80
CA LYS A 10 -9.86 -17.07 -73.83
C LYS A 10 -9.61 -15.60 -73.40
N VAL A 11 -8.67 -15.36 -72.47
CA VAL A 11 -7.75 -14.18 -72.32
C VAL A 11 -8.35 -12.76 -72.19
N LEU A 12 -8.02 -12.04 -71.10
CA LEU A 12 -7.06 -10.92 -71.11
C LEU A 12 -6.78 -10.46 -69.66
N SER A 13 -5.50 -10.30 -69.30
CA SER A 13 -5.07 -9.39 -68.22
C SER A 13 -4.79 -8.02 -68.85
N PRO A 14 -4.97 -6.91 -68.12
CA PRO A 14 -3.81 -6.38 -67.39
C PRO A 14 -4.12 -5.92 -65.96
N SER A 15 -3.08 -5.40 -65.31
CA SER A 15 -2.92 -5.13 -63.87
C SER A 15 -3.48 -3.80 -63.37
N SER A 16 -3.47 -3.67 -62.03
CA SER A 16 -3.74 -2.48 -61.19
C SER A 16 -5.24 -2.11 -61.08
N THR A 17 -5.72 -1.66 -59.92
CA THR A 17 -5.03 -1.13 -58.73
C THR A 17 -5.37 -1.88 -57.43
N SER A 18 -4.49 -1.78 -56.44
CA SER A 18 -4.70 -2.25 -55.08
C SER A 18 -5.79 -1.45 -54.37
N SER A 19 -6.86 -2.11 -53.95
CA SER A 19 -7.73 -1.58 -52.89
C SER A 19 -6.99 -1.61 -51.54
N PRO A 20 -7.20 -0.64 -50.63
CA PRO A 20 -6.55 -0.64 -49.32
C PRO A 20 -6.95 -1.87 -48.49
N PRO A 21 -6.06 -2.41 -47.63
CA PRO A 21 -6.47 -3.35 -46.60
C PRO A 21 -7.47 -2.68 -45.65
N LEU A 22 -8.49 -3.43 -45.22
CA LEU A 22 -9.37 -3.04 -44.12
C LEU A 22 -8.60 -3.13 -42.78
N PRO A 23 -9.00 -2.37 -41.74
CA PRO A 23 -8.23 -2.30 -40.50
C PRO A 23 -8.36 -3.57 -39.66
N GLU A 24 -7.35 -4.42 -39.75
CA GLU A 24 -6.86 -5.18 -38.60
C GLU A 24 -5.86 -4.24 -37.91
N ASP A 25 -6.13 -3.85 -36.64
CA ASP A 25 -5.14 -3.48 -35.60
C ASP A 25 -5.78 -2.87 -34.33
N ASP A 26 -7.03 -2.37 -34.35
CA ASP A 26 -7.67 -1.74 -33.17
C ASP A 26 -7.71 -2.63 -31.90
N ALA A 27 -7.76 -3.95 -32.07
CA ALA A 27 -7.84 -4.89 -30.96
C ALA A 27 -6.46 -5.17 -30.33
N ASP A 28 -5.44 -5.32 -31.16
CA ASP A 28 -4.07 -5.61 -30.73
C ASP A 28 -3.40 -4.33 -30.19
N LEU A 29 -3.74 -3.16 -30.76
CA LEU A 29 -3.36 -1.86 -30.22
C LEU A 29 -3.93 -1.63 -28.81
N MET A 30 -5.18 -2.03 -28.54
CA MET A 30 -5.74 -1.94 -27.18
C MET A 30 -5.08 -2.90 -26.19
N ASP A 31 -4.65 -4.09 -26.61
CA ASP A 31 -3.97 -5.06 -25.73
C ASP A 31 -2.56 -4.56 -25.36
N ASP A 32 -1.83 -3.97 -26.33
CA ASP A 32 -0.54 -3.32 -26.07
C ASP A 32 -0.70 -2.09 -25.16
N LEU A 33 -1.68 -1.23 -25.42
CA LEU A 33 -1.95 -0.03 -24.61
C LEU A 33 -2.40 -0.38 -23.17
N MET A 34 -3.14 -1.48 -23.01
CA MET A 34 -3.47 -2.05 -21.70
C MET A 34 -2.23 -2.61 -20.99
N THR A 35 -1.29 -3.21 -21.72
CA THR A 35 -0.01 -3.70 -21.19
C THR A 35 0.92 -2.54 -20.81
N GLN A 36 0.87 -1.42 -21.53
CA GLN A 36 1.61 -0.19 -21.21
C GLN A 36 1.10 0.51 -19.93
N LEU A 37 -0.19 0.42 -19.63
CA LEU A 37 -0.76 0.89 -18.34
C LEU A 37 -0.24 0.09 -17.13
N ASP A 38 0.10 -1.19 -17.30
CA ASP A 38 0.73 -2.02 -16.26
C ASP A 38 2.26 -1.81 -16.16
N SER A 39 2.84 -0.89 -16.96
CA SER A 39 4.26 -0.56 -16.90
C SER A 39 4.65 0.17 -15.59
N ARG A 40 5.95 0.24 -15.29
CA ARG A 40 6.46 0.91 -14.08
C ARG A 40 6.79 2.39 -14.27
N ASP A 41 6.58 2.93 -15.47
CA ASP A 41 6.89 4.32 -15.82
C ASP A 41 5.60 5.15 -15.86
N LYS A 42 5.49 6.14 -14.97
CA LYS A 42 4.32 7.01 -14.86
C LYS A 42 4.04 7.81 -16.14
N ASN A 43 5.06 8.16 -16.93
CA ASN A 43 4.85 8.91 -18.17
C ASN A 43 4.20 8.01 -19.23
N VAL A 44 4.64 6.76 -19.34
CA VAL A 44 4.05 5.76 -20.25
C VAL A 44 2.62 5.43 -19.84
N GLN A 45 2.32 5.34 -18.53
CA GLN A 45 0.96 5.19 -18.01
C GLN A 45 0.05 6.36 -18.40
N VAL A 46 0.51 7.61 -18.24
CA VAL A 46 -0.29 8.80 -18.57
C VAL A 46 -0.49 8.94 -20.08
N GLU A 47 0.53 8.67 -20.89
CA GLU A 47 0.44 8.71 -22.35
C GLU A 47 -0.53 7.64 -22.89
N SER A 48 -0.44 6.40 -22.39
CA SER A 48 -1.36 5.31 -22.76
C SER A 48 -2.80 5.55 -22.27
N ALA A 49 -3.01 6.13 -21.09
CA ALA A 49 -4.33 6.52 -20.60
C ALA A 49 -4.98 7.59 -21.50
N ASN A 50 -4.22 8.62 -21.90
CA ASN A 50 -4.70 9.67 -22.81
C ASN A 50 -5.06 9.09 -24.20
N MET A 51 -4.23 8.21 -24.76
CA MET A 51 -4.50 7.56 -26.05
C MET A 51 -5.78 6.70 -26.01
N LEU A 52 -6.04 5.97 -24.91
CA LEU A 52 -7.31 5.25 -24.73
C LEU A 52 -8.52 6.20 -24.71
N GLN A 53 -8.39 7.36 -24.07
CA GLN A 53 -9.46 8.36 -23.97
C GLN A 53 -9.75 9.05 -25.31
N ASP A 54 -8.74 9.27 -26.14
CA ASP A 54 -8.91 9.78 -27.52
C ASP A 54 -9.52 8.72 -28.45
N MET A 55 -9.12 7.45 -28.33
CA MET A 55 -9.75 6.34 -29.08
C MET A 55 -11.22 6.16 -28.69
N GLN A 56 -11.55 6.24 -27.39
CA GLN A 56 -12.92 6.23 -26.87
C GLN A 56 -13.76 7.36 -27.48
N SER A 57 -13.24 8.59 -27.49
CA SER A 57 -13.93 9.78 -28.04
C SER A 57 -14.26 9.62 -29.53
N ASN A 58 -13.34 9.08 -30.33
CA ASN A 58 -13.56 8.78 -31.75
C ASN A 58 -14.54 7.62 -31.99
N HIS A 59 -14.64 6.67 -31.06
CA HIS A 59 -15.58 5.55 -31.14
C HIS A 59 -17.01 5.96 -30.76
N ASP A 60 -17.17 6.77 -29.70
CA ASP A 60 -18.48 7.27 -29.27
C ASP A 60 -19.09 8.24 -30.30
N MET A 61 -18.26 9.01 -31.03
CA MET A 61 -18.71 9.77 -32.20
C MET A 61 -19.23 8.88 -33.34
N ASN A 62 -18.60 7.73 -33.60
CA ASN A 62 -19.06 6.77 -34.62
C ASN A 62 -20.36 6.05 -34.20
N ILE A 63 -20.51 5.70 -32.93
CA ILE A 63 -21.74 5.03 -32.43
C ILE A 63 -22.94 5.97 -32.47
N ALA A 64 -22.75 7.28 -32.27
CA ALA A 64 -23.82 8.28 -32.39
C ALA A 64 -24.43 8.35 -33.81
N GLU A 65 -23.68 8.01 -34.86
CA GLU A 65 -24.18 8.04 -36.26
C GLU A 65 -24.88 6.74 -36.71
N GLN A 66 -24.71 5.61 -36.01
CA GLN A 66 -25.23 4.29 -36.44
C GLN A 66 -26.21 3.62 -35.47
N ALA A 67 -27.17 4.39 -34.96
CA ALA A 67 -28.23 3.90 -34.07
C ALA A 67 -29.36 3.08 -34.78
N SER A 68 -29.05 2.09 -35.64
CA SER A 68 -30.08 1.19 -36.20
C SER A 68 -29.61 -0.18 -36.77
N GLN A 69 -28.95 -1.04 -35.97
CA GLN A 69 -28.93 -2.49 -36.26
C GLN A 69 -28.60 -3.37 -35.03
N LYS A 70 -28.98 -4.66 -35.09
CA LYS A 70 -28.83 -5.62 -33.99
C LYS A 70 -27.35 -5.85 -33.67
N GLN A 71 -26.96 -5.61 -32.42
CA GLN A 71 -25.57 -5.72 -31.97
C GLN A 71 -25.04 -7.17 -32.00
N ASP A 72 -23.98 -7.37 -32.75
CA ASP A 72 -23.22 -8.62 -32.84
C ASP A 72 -22.55 -9.00 -31.49
N ALA A 73 -22.05 -10.23 -31.38
CA ALA A 73 -21.21 -10.65 -30.27
C ALA A 73 -19.90 -9.82 -30.19
N LYS A 74 -19.30 -9.43 -31.33
CA LYS A 74 -18.06 -8.65 -31.36
C LYS A 74 -18.22 -7.25 -30.76
N SER A 75 -19.30 -6.54 -31.07
CA SER A 75 -19.53 -5.19 -30.50
C SER A 75 -19.86 -5.22 -29.00
N ARG A 76 -20.54 -6.27 -28.51
CA ARG A 76 -20.75 -6.47 -27.07
C ARG A 76 -19.47 -6.80 -26.31
N TYR A 77 -18.50 -7.45 -26.96
CA TYR A 77 -17.16 -7.66 -26.41
C TYR A 77 -16.37 -6.33 -26.36
N GLN A 78 -16.35 -5.57 -27.47
CA GLN A 78 -15.73 -4.24 -27.53
C GLN A 78 -16.31 -3.29 -26.48
N ALA A 79 -17.64 -3.23 -26.32
CA ALA A 79 -18.29 -2.41 -25.28
C ALA A 79 -17.95 -2.85 -23.84
N ARG A 80 -17.65 -4.13 -23.59
CA ARG A 80 -17.12 -4.60 -22.30
C ARG A 80 -15.65 -4.20 -22.09
N GLN A 81 -14.83 -4.28 -23.15
CA GLN A 81 -13.44 -3.83 -23.10
C GLN A 81 -13.38 -2.31 -22.86
N ALA A 82 -14.11 -1.51 -23.63
CA ALA A 82 -14.19 -0.05 -23.48
C ALA A 82 -14.63 0.36 -22.07
N ARG A 83 -15.66 -0.29 -21.48
CA ARG A 83 -16.05 -0.03 -20.08
C ARG A 83 -14.98 -0.41 -19.07
N LYS A 84 -14.19 -1.45 -19.33
CA LYS A 84 -13.06 -1.85 -18.47
C LYS A 84 -11.90 -0.85 -18.60
N ALA A 85 -11.59 -0.43 -19.82
CA ALA A 85 -10.59 0.60 -20.11
C ALA A 85 -10.98 1.95 -19.50
N ALA A 86 -12.24 2.39 -19.64
CA ALA A 86 -12.74 3.62 -19.03
C ALA A 86 -12.68 3.59 -17.50
N ALA A 87 -13.07 2.47 -16.86
CA ALA A 87 -12.93 2.31 -15.41
C ALA A 87 -11.46 2.35 -14.94
N ILE A 88 -10.52 1.88 -15.78
CA ILE A 88 -9.08 1.93 -15.50
C ILE A 88 -8.53 3.34 -15.75
N ALA A 89 -8.95 4.02 -16.82
CA ALA A 89 -8.59 5.41 -17.11
C ALA A 89 -9.12 6.39 -16.04
N GLU A 90 -10.31 6.15 -15.47
CA GLU A 90 -10.80 6.88 -14.29
C GLU A 90 -9.91 6.67 -13.05
N THR A 91 -9.25 5.50 -12.92
CA THR A 91 -8.27 5.28 -11.85
C THR A 91 -6.94 6.01 -12.10
N TYR A 92 -6.64 6.32 -13.36
CA TYR A 92 -5.45 7.06 -13.81
C TYR A 92 -5.77 8.50 -14.25
N ALA A 93 -6.91 9.06 -13.80
CA ALA A 93 -7.24 10.46 -14.04
C ALA A 93 -6.07 11.36 -13.62
N PRO A 94 -5.76 12.42 -14.41
CA PRO A 94 -4.49 13.13 -14.31
C PRO A 94 -4.18 13.56 -12.88
N VAL A 95 -3.09 13.02 -12.34
CA VAL A 95 -2.59 13.31 -11.00
C VAL A 95 -2.31 14.81 -10.93
N ASP A 96 -3.08 15.53 -10.12
CA ASP A 96 -2.87 16.95 -9.87
C ASP A 96 -1.44 17.13 -9.32
N GLU A 97 -0.55 17.74 -10.11
CA GLU A 97 0.85 17.97 -9.74
C GLU A 97 0.97 18.72 -8.41
N ALA A 98 0.01 19.59 -8.08
CA ALA A 98 -0.03 20.29 -6.80
C ALA A 98 -0.40 19.34 -5.65
N SER A 99 -1.23 18.32 -5.87
CA SER A 99 -1.52 17.28 -4.88
C SER A 99 -0.30 16.37 -4.64
N ASP A 100 0.42 16.01 -5.70
CA ASP A 100 1.61 15.14 -5.64
C ASP A 100 2.77 15.87 -4.95
N GLU A 101 2.99 17.15 -5.25
CA GLU A 101 4.01 17.96 -4.56
C GLU A 101 3.65 18.25 -3.10
N ARG A 102 2.36 18.44 -2.78
CA ARG A 102 1.90 18.52 -1.38
C ARG A 102 2.21 17.24 -0.62
N LEU A 103 1.94 16.07 -1.22
CA LEU A 103 2.24 14.77 -0.58
C LEU A 103 3.74 14.58 -0.36
N ARG A 104 4.59 14.98 -1.33
CA ARG A 104 6.06 15.00 -1.17
C ARG A 104 6.49 15.95 -0.06
N GLN A 105 5.89 17.12 0.06
CA GLN A 105 6.19 18.06 1.14
C GLN A 105 5.77 17.52 2.51
N GLU A 106 4.60 16.86 2.62
CA GLU A 106 4.17 16.18 3.84
C GLU A 106 5.16 15.08 4.25
N ALA A 107 5.65 14.27 3.30
CA ALA A 107 6.69 13.27 3.55
C ALA A 107 8.03 13.89 4.01
N ARG A 108 8.48 14.98 3.37
CA ARG A 108 9.68 15.73 3.80
C ARG A 108 9.54 16.26 5.24
N ASN A 109 8.37 16.82 5.58
CA ASN A 109 8.07 17.34 6.91
C ASN A 109 8.00 16.22 7.98
N GLU A 110 7.43 15.05 7.64
CA GLU A 110 7.41 13.86 8.51
C GLU A 110 8.84 13.39 8.84
N VAL A 111 9.67 13.18 7.83
CA VAL A 111 11.06 12.73 8.04
C VAL A 111 11.86 13.74 8.88
N GLN A 112 11.70 15.04 8.62
CA GLN A 112 12.40 16.09 9.39
C GLN A 112 11.96 16.15 10.86
N SER A 113 10.66 16.03 11.13
CA SER A 113 10.11 16.08 12.50
C SER A 113 10.45 14.83 13.32
N ILE A 114 10.42 13.65 12.70
CA ILE A 114 10.92 12.40 13.31
C ILE A 114 12.42 12.52 13.61
N LYS A 115 13.24 12.95 12.63
CA LYS A 115 14.70 13.12 12.83
C LYS A 115 15.01 14.05 14.00
N LYS A 116 14.37 15.21 14.07
CA LYS A 116 14.55 16.19 15.17
C LYS A 116 14.19 15.59 16.54
N THR A 117 13.15 14.76 16.59
CA THR A 117 12.74 14.06 17.83
C THR A 117 13.79 13.00 18.22
N CYS A 118 14.27 12.21 17.27
CA CYS A 118 15.36 11.24 17.47
C CYS A 118 16.65 11.91 17.97
N GLU A 119 17.05 13.04 17.38
CA GLU A 119 18.22 13.83 17.80
C GLU A 119 18.12 14.27 19.28
N SER A 120 16.95 14.78 19.69
CA SER A 120 16.71 15.22 21.08
C SER A 120 16.74 14.08 22.10
N LEU A 121 16.28 12.88 21.71
CA LEU A 121 16.34 11.66 22.51
C LEU A 121 17.73 10.99 22.47
N GLY A 122 18.61 11.42 21.55
CA GLY A 122 19.92 10.79 21.34
C GLY A 122 19.83 9.39 20.75
N VAL A 123 18.89 9.16 19.84
CA VAL A 123 18.73 7.92 19.08
C VAL A 123 18.82 8.17 17.57
N THR A 124 19.10 7.12 16.82
CA THR A 124 19.13 7.07 15.34
C THR A 124 18.19 5.97 14.85
N ILE A 125 17.60 6.17 13.67
CA ILE A 125 16.77 5.17 13.02
C ILE A 125 17.64 3.95 12.65
N HIS A 126 17.13 2.76 12.98
CA HIS A 126 17.64 1.48 12.50
C HIS A 126 16.58 0.87 11.58
N ASP A 127 16.92 0.77 10.29
CA ASP A 127 15.99 0.35 9.25
C ASP A 127 15.55 -1.10 9.42
N ILE A 128 14.24 -1.30 9.43
CA ILE A 128 13.57 -2.60 9.44
C ILE A 128 13.01 -2.84 8.04
N ASN A 129 12.98 -4.11 7.61
CA ASN A 129 12.42 -4.47 6.30
C ASN A 129 10.99 -3.93 6.13
N PRO A 130 10.66 -3.27 5.01
CA PRO A 130 9.32 -2.71 4.74
C PRO A 130 8.36 -3.82 4.29
N ASP A 131 8.06 -4.72 5.21
CA ASP A 131 7.07 -5.79 5.07
C ASP A 131 5.97 -5.64 6.14
N GLY A 132 4.92 -6.47 6.05
CA GLY A 132 3.82 -6.44 6.99
C GLY A 132 4.17 -6.88 8.42
N HIS A 133 5.40 -7.31 8.69
CA HIS A 133 5.91 -7.65 10.02
C HIS A 133 6.73 -6.52 10.67
N CYS A 134 6.95 -5.38 9.97
CA CYS A 134 7.79 -4.27 10.42
C CYS A 134 7.61 -3.86 11.89
N LEU A 135 6.37 -3.67 12.37
CA LEU A 135 6.08 -3.34 13.78
C LEU A 135 6.69 -4.36 14.76
N PHE A 136 6.42 -5.64 14.52
CA PHE A 136 6.84 -6.73 15.40
C PHE A 136 8.35 -6.95 15.33
N SER A 137 8.95 -6.78 14.16
CA SER A 137 10.41 -6.78 13.95
C SER A 137 11.09 -5.63 14.68
N ALA A 138 10.55 -4.40 14.59
CA ALA A 138 11.08 -3.21 15.26
C ALA A 138 11.03 -3.36 16.80
N ILE A 139 9.92 -3.89 17.33
CA ILE A 139 9.78 -4.15 18.77
C ILE A 139 10.69 -5.31 19.21
N GLY A 140 10.80 -6.39 18.42
CA GLY A 140 11.68 -7.53 18.71
C GLY A 140 13.14 -7.13 18.86
N ASP A 141 13.66 -6.36 17.89
CA ASP A 141 15.01 -5.78 17.93
C ASP A 141 15.24 -4.93 19.19
N GLN A 142 14.31 -4.04 19.53
CA GLN A 142 14.38 -3.25 20.77
C GLN A 142 14.39 -4.11 22.04
N LEU A 143 13.56 -5.16 22.11
CA LEU A 143 13.51 -6.06 23.26
C LEU A 143 14.82 -6.85 23.43
N ALA A 144 15.49 -7.22 22.33
CA ALA A 144 16.82 -7.84 22.35
C ALA A 144 17.93 -6.84 22.72
N LEU A 145 17.84 -5.59 22.24
CA LEU A 145 18.76 -4.52 22.58
C LEU A 145 18.72 -4.21 24.08
N LEU A 146 17.52 -4.12 24.65
CA LEU A 146 17.24 -3.86 26.06
C LEU A 146 17.39 -5.09 26.98
N LYS A 147 17.74 -6.26 26.43
CA LYS A 147 17.89 -7.55 27.15
C LYS A 147 16.64 -7.97 27.93
N ILE A 148 15.47 -7.64 27.40
CA ILE A 148 14.17 -8.10 27.92
C ILE A 148 13.90 -9.54 27.46
N ILE A 149 14.30 -9.87 26.23
CA ILE A 149 14.25 -11.23 25.68
C ILE A 149 15.60 -11.64 25.08
N PRO A 150 15.90 -12.95 24.98
CA PRO A 150 17.05 -13.46 24.25
C PRO A 150 16.98 -13.11 22.74
N PRO A 151 18.12 -12.85 22.06
CA PRO A 151 18.12 -12.52 20.63
C PRO A 151 17.53 -13.60 19.71
N ASP A 152 17.60 -14.87 20.11
CA ASP A 152 16.98 -16.01 19.41
C ASP A 152 15.44 -16.01 19.49
N GLN A 153 14.87 -15.25 20.43
CA GLN A 153 13.42 -15.08 20.62
C GLN A 153 12.93 -13.71 20.13
N ALA A 154 13.82 -12.91 19.56
CA ALA A 154 13.56 -11.55 19.10
C ALA A 154 13.04 -11.49 17.65
N ASP A 155 12.42 -12.57 17.17
CA ASP A 155 11.82 -12.64 15.86
C ASP A 155 10.38 -12.12 15.85
N TYR A 156 9.90 -11.69 14.68
CA TYR A 156 8.55 -11.18 14.54
C TYR A 156 7.47 -12.20 14.92
N LYS A 157 7.76 -13.51 14.86
CA LYS A 157 6.81 -14.58 15.19
C LYS A 157 6.56 -14.67 16.68
N SER A 158 7.62 -14.62 17.48
CA SER A 158 7.57 -14.62 18.94
C SER A 158 6.86 -13.37 19.46
N VAL A 159 7.16 -12.20 18.87
CA VAL A 159 6.52 -10.93 19.21
C VAL A 159 5.04 -10.92 18.78
N ARG A 160 4.69 -11.42 17.58
CA ARG A 160 3.27 -11.61 17.15
C ARG A 160 2.50 -12.55 18.07
N TYR A 161 3.12 -13.66 18.49
CA TYR A 161 2.53 -14.59 19.44
C TYR A 161 2.25 -13.91 20.79
N ALA A 162 3.21 -13.14 21.32
CA ALA A 162 3.04 -12.39 22.57
C ALA A 162 1.88 -11.37 22.47
N ALA A 163 1.83 -10.57 21.40
CA ALA A 163 0.74 -9.62 21.15
C ALA A 163 -0.62 -10.31 21.09
N SER A 164 -0.76 -11.31 20.20
CA SER A 164 -2.00 -12.07 19.99
C SER A 164 -2.48 -12.76 21.27
N ASN A 165 -1.58 -13.42 22.01
CA ASN A 165 -1.92 -14.10 23.25
C ASN A 165 -2.34 -13.12 24.36
N TYR A 166 -1.71 -11.95 24.44
CA TYR A 166 -2.11 -10.92 25.41
C TYR A 166 -3.48 -10.33 25.07
N ILE A 167 -3.73 -9.97 23.80
CA ILE A 167 -5.03 -9.49 23.32
C ILE A 167 -6.12 -10.52 23.63
N HIS A 168 -5.91 -11.77 23.22
CA HIS A 168 -6.86 -12.88 23.39
C HIS A 168 -7.22 -13.14 24.86
N SER A 169 -6.27 -12.93 25.79
CA SER A 169 -6.51 -13.11 27.23
C SER A 169 -7.16 -11.91 27.94
N HIS A 170 -7.23 -10.74 27.29
CA HIS A 170 -7.79 -9.51 27.84
C HIS A 170 -8.86 -8.87 26.92
N PRO A 171 -9.89 -9.62 26.47
CA PRO A 171 -10.80 -9.17 25.40
C PRO A 171 -11.50 -7.85 25.71
N ASN A 172 -11.88 -7.58 26.96
CA ASN A 172 -12.56 -6.35 27.37
C ASN A 172 -11.74 -5.08 27.11
N ASP A 173 -10.40 -5.19 27.16
CA ASP A 173 -9.49 -4.05 27.04
C ASP A 173 -9.22 -3.69 25.57
N PHE A 174 -9.41 -4.65 24.65
CA PHE A 174 -9.07 -4.51 23.24
C PHE A 174 -10.30 -4.46 22.32
N LEU A 175 -11.35 -5.25 22.58
CA LEU A 175 -12.56 -5.32 21.75
C LEU A 175 -13.15 -3.95 21.32
N PRO A 176 -13.19 -2.90 22.18
CA PRO A 176 -13.71 -1.59 21.78
C PRO A 176 -12.89 -0.86 20.70
N PHE A 177 -11.64 -1.27 20.47
CA PHE A 177 -10.68 -0.61 19.58
C PHE A 177 -10.33 -1.44 18.34
N LEU A 178 -10.86 -2.67 18.22
CA LEU A 178 -10.56 -3.55 17.10
C LEU A 178 -11.49 -3.31 15.90
N PRO A 179 -10.97 -3.28 14.66
CA PRO A 179 -11.77 -3.02 13.48
C PRO A 179 -12.75 -4.18 13.22
N SER A 180 -14.06 -3.87 13.26
CA SER A 180 -15.10 -4.81 12.82
C SER A 180 -14.86 -5.21 11.36
N SER A 181 -14.85 -6.52 11.10
CA SER A 181 -14.49 -7.09 9.79
C SER A 181 -15.46 -6.75 8.65
N GLY A 182 -16.56 -6.06 8.94
CA GLY A 182 -17.48 -5.50 7.95
C GLY A 182 -17.89 -4.05 8.25
N GLY A 183 -17.16 -3.34 9.11
CA GLY A 183 -17.55 -2.03 9.62
C GLY A 183 -18.64 -2.09 10.71
N GLU A 184 -19.17 -0.91 11.07
CA GLU A 184 -20.30 -0.72 11.99
C GLU A 184 -21.53 -1.51 11.52
N ASP A 185 -21.83 -1.45 10.21
CA ASP A 185 -22.94 -2.14 9.54
C ASP A 185 -22.62 -3.58 9.08
N GLY A 186 -21.52 -4.16 9.56
CA GLY A 186 -21.02 -5.45 9.10
C GLY A 186 -21.95 -6.61 9.43
N VAL A 187 -22.13 -7.55 8.49
CA VAL A 187 -22.91 -8.79 8.74
C VAL A 187 -22.29 -9.57 9.91
N GLY A 188 -23.01 -9.61 11.03
CA GLY A 188 -22.56 -10.25 12.27
C GLY A 188 -21.81 -9.31 13.24
N ALA A 189 -21.81 -7.99 13.03
CA ALA A 189 -21.62 -7.04 14.12
C ALA A 189 -22.77 -7.19 15.14
N THR A 190 -22.50 -6.88 16.40
CA THR A 190 -23.55 -6.81 17.44
C THR A 190 -24.33 -5.49 17.35
N ASP A 191 -25.43 -5.38 18.08
CA ASP A 191 -26.34 -4.21 18.14
C ASP A 191 -25.66 -2.87 18.52
N ALA A 192 -24.38 -2.90 18.90
CA ALA A 192 -23.53 -1.76 19.23
C ALA A 192 -22.25 -1.68 18.36
N GLY A 193 -22.23 -2.27 17.17
CA GLY A 193 -21.12 -2.22 16.21
C GLY A 193 -19.88 -3.06 16.55
N PHE A 194 -19.83 -3.68 17.75
CA PHE A 194 -18.68 -4.46 18.19
C PHE A 194 -18.59 -5.84 17.52
N MET A 195 -17.33 -6.30 17.37
CA MET A 195 -16.98 -7.64 16.91
C MET A 195 -17.57 -8.74 17.80
N THR A 196 -18.12 -9.78 17.18
CA THR A 196 -18.42 -11.04 17.85
C THR A 196 -17.15 -11.73 18.33
N ARG A 197 -17.30 -12.56 19.37
CA ARG A 197 -16.22 -13.44 19.86
C ARG A 197 -15.53 -14.24 18.75
N ALA A 198 -16.28 -14.77 17.78
CA ALA A 198 -15.71 -15.52 16.67
C ALA A 198 -14.91 -14.65 15.68
N GLN A 199 -15.29 -13.37 15.49
CA GLN A 199 -14.47 -12.42 14.72
C GLN A 199 -13.19 -12.05 15.50
N PHE A 200 -13.29 -11.86 16.81
CA PHE A 200 -12.16 -11.57 17.70
C PHE A 200 -11.14 -12.72 17.75
N GLU A 201 -11.59 -13.96 17.88
CA GLU A 201 -10.72 -15.15 17.84
C GLU A 201 -10.00 -15.25 16.49
N ARG A 202 -10.69 -14.96 15.37
CA ARG A 202 -10.06 -14.86 14.03
C ARG A 202 -9.04 -13.73 13.94
N TYR A 203 -9.33 -12.55 14.52
CA TYR A 203 -8.38 -11.43 14.56
C TYR A 203 -7.07 -11.82 15.25
N CYS A 204 -7.17 -12.45 16.44
CA CYS A 204 -6.00 -12.92 17.18
C CYS A 204 -5.18 -13.93 16.36
N VAL A 205 -5.84 -14.86 15.67
CA VAL A 205 -5.18 -15.82 14.76
C VAL A 205 -4.50 -15.11 13.58
N SER A 206 -5.15 -14.14 12.93
CA SER A 206 -4.57 -13.37 11.83
C SER A 206 -3.31 -12.62 12.27
N ILE A 207 -3.34 -11.92 13.41
CA ILE A 207 -2.18 -11.21 13.98
C ILE A 207 -1.02 -12.19 14.25
N ARG A 208 -1.31 -13.39 14.73
CA ARG A 208 -0.31 -14.43 15.05
C ARG A 208 0.33 -15.04 13.80
N ASP A 209 -0.48 -15.48 12.84
CA ASP A 209 -0.07 -16.44 11.81
C ASP A 209 0.19 -15.82 10.43
N THR A 210 -0.08 -14.52 10.24
CA THR A 210 -0.04 -13.89 8.91
C THR A 210 0.82 -12.61 8.88
N GLY A 211 0.96 -12.02 7.68
CA GLY A 211 1.61 -10.73 7.45
C GLY A 211 0.70 -9.51 7.62
N VAL A 212 -0.47 -9.63 8.27
CA VAL A 212 -1.30 -8.43 8.55
C VAL A 212 -0.53 -7.44 9.42
N TRP A 213 -0.68 -6.16 9.10
CA TRP A 213 -0.05 -5.07 9.85
C TRP A 213 -0.66 -4.98 11.25
N GLY A 214 0.16 -4.64 12.24
CA GLY A 214 -0.30 -4.31 13.59
C GLY A 214 -0.32 -2.80 13.82
N GLY A 215 -0.99 -2.35 14.87
CA GLY A 215 -1.07 -0.94 15.24
C GLY A 215 -1.17 -0.73 16.74
N GLU A 216 -1.92 0.30 17.14
CA GLU A 216 -2.17 0.68 18.54
C GLU A 216 -2.54 -0.52 19.46
N PRO A 217 -3.46 -1.44 19.09
CA PRO A 217 -3.83 -2.57 19.96
C PRO A 217 -2.64 -3.49 20.23
N GLU A 218 -1.84 -3.80 19.20
CA GLU A 218 -0.64 -4.64 19.32
C GLU A 218 0.45 -3.95 20.15
N ILE A 219 0.66 -2.64 19.97
CA ILE A 219 1.66 -1.88 20.73
C ILE A 219 1.28 -1.87 22.22
N LEU A 220 0.02 -1.58 22.55
CA LEU A 220 -0.47 -1.61 23.92
C LEU A 220 -0.38 -3.03 24.52
N ALA A 221 -0.74 -4.05 23.76
CA ALA A 221 -0.62 -5.45 24.18
C ALA A 221 0.83 -5.85 24.45
N LEU A 222 1.77 -5.44 23.60
CA LEU A 222 3.20 -5.73 23.74
C LEU A 222 3.84 -5.00 24.92
N SER A 223 3.48 -3.72 25.13
CA SER A 223 3.89 -2.94 26.29
C SER A 223 3.54 -3.68 27.59
N ARG A 224 2.28 -4.12 27.69
CA ARG A 224 1.75 -4.87 28.84
C ARG A 224 2.35 -6.27 28.97
N ALA A 225 2.45 -7.04 27.88
CA ALA A 225 2.95 -8.41 27.88
C ALA A 225 4.41 -8.51 28.35
N TYR A 226 5.27 -7.57 27.93
CA TYR A 226 6.68 -7.52 28.34
C TYR A 226 6.94 -6.61 29.56
N ASN A 227 5.90 -5.98 30.11
CA ASN A 227 5.96 -5.02 31.21
C ASN A 227 7.08 -3.97 31.01
N ILE A 228 7.03 -3.30 29.85
CA ILE A 228 7.97 -2.25 29.46
C ILE A 228 7.24 -1.18 28.65
N PRO A 229 7.46 0.12 28.93
CA PRO A 229 6.85 1.17 28.13
C PRO A 229 7.32 1.10 26.67
N ILE A 230 6.45 1.52 25.75
CA ILE A 230 6.78 1.67 24.32
C ILE A 230 6.54 3.12 23.91
N HIS A 231 7.59 3.78 23.40
CA HIS A 231 7.55 5.12 22.85
C HIS A 231 7.59 5.04 21.32
N VAL A 232 6.56 5.57 20.67
CA VAL A 232 6.45 5.66 19.21
C VAL A 232 6.72 7.10 18.79
N VAL A 233 7.86 7.33 18.14
CA VAL A 233 8.20 8.63 17.54
C VAL A 233 7.49 8.76 16.20
N GLN A 234 6.78 9.87 15.97
CA GLN A 234 6.02 10.10 14.75
C GLN A 234 6.12 11.57 14.28
N GLY A 235 5.80 11.83 13.02
CA GLY A 235 5.72 13.20 12.49
C GLY A 235 4.46 13.98 12.91
N GLY A 236 3.50 13.31 13.56
CA GLY A 236 2.26 13.90 14.07
C GLY A 236 2.43 14.71 15.35
N GLN A 237 1.31 15.08 15.97
CA GLN A 237 1.25 15.65 17.32
C GLN A 237 0.38 14.75 18.21
N PRO A 238 0.87 14.30 19.39
CA PRO A 238 2.20 14.54 19.93
C PRO A 238 3.31 13.83 19.12
N PRO A 239 4.56 14.35 19.13
CA PRO A 239 5.68 13.75 18.40
C PRO A 239 6.15 12.40 18.97
N ILE A 240 5.71 12.06 20.20
CA ILE A 240 5.94 10.78 20.85
C ILE A 240 4.61 10.31 21.44
N VAL A 241 4.14 9.11 21.05
CA VAL A 241 3.02 8.41 21.71
C VAL A 241 3.61 7.42 22.72
N VAL A 242 3.10 7.46 23.96
CA VAL A 242 3.63 6.71 25.11
C VAL A 242 2.64 5.65 25.56
N HIS A 243 3.05 4.39 25.50
CA HIS A 243 2.21 3.23 25.86
C HIS A 243 2.75 2.62 27.15
N ASN A 244 2.07 2.89 28.28
CA ASN A 244 2.49 2.42 29.60
C ASN A 244 1.87 1.06 29.94
N PRO A 245 2.64 0.08 30.47
CA PRO A 245 2.15 -1.26 30.77
C PRO A 245 1.09 -1.29 31.89
N THR A 246 1.06 -0.25 32.74
CA THR A 246 0.11 -0.12 33.85
C THR A 246 -1.17 0.65 33.48
N GLY A 247 -1.24 1.24 32.28
CA GLY A 247 -2.32 2.14 31.87
C GLY A 247 -2.37 3.48 32.63
N ALA A 248 -1.51 3.70 33.62
CA ALA A 248 -1.43 4.97 34.32
C ALA A 248 -0.70 6.03 33.48
N PRO A 249 -1.07 7.33 33.60
CA PRO A 249 -0.26 8.44 33.12
C PRO A 249 0.96 8.62 34.04
N GLN A 250 1.89 7.66 33.95
CA GLN A 250 3.14 7.67 34.69
C GLN A 250 4.14 8.55 33.94
N GLU A 251 4.76 9.52 34.63
CA GLU A 251 5.84 10.35 34.10
C GLU A 251 7.12 9.52 33.91
N HIS A 252 7.10 8.60 32.95
CA HIS A 252 8.34 8.04 32.41
C HIS A 252 9.12 9.17 31.77
N SER A 253 10.34 9.41 32.27
CA SER A 253 11.24 10.35 31.62
C SER A 253 11.40 9.93 30.16
N LEU A 254 11.25 10.86 29.22
CA LEU A 254 11.53 10.59 27.80
C LEU A 254 12.98 10.12 27.57
N ASN A 255 13.87 10.31 28.55
CA ASN A 255 15.26 9.87 28.59
C ASN A 255 15.49 8.54 29.36
N ASP A 256 14.43 7.80 29.75
CA ASP A 256 14.58 6.49 30.39
C ASP A 256 15.37 5.53 29.47
N LYS A 257 16.23 4.70 30.06
CA LYS A 257 17.04 3.72 29.33
C LYS A 257 16.31 2.38 29.18
N ARG A 258 15.24 2.12 29.94
CA ARG A 258 14.45 0.88 29.90
C ARG A 258 13.07 1.10 29.28
N VAL A 259 13.07 1.58 28.03
CA VAL A 259 11.88 1.83 27.22
C VAL A 259 12.16 1.47 25.77
N VAL A 260 11.25 0.72 25.15
CA VAL A 260 11.29 0.38 23.73
C VAL A 260 11.01 1.64 22.93
N ARG A 261 11.90 1.99 22.00
CA ARG A 261 11.73 3.13 21.09
C ARG A 261 11.63 2.66 19.66
N ILE A 262 10.51 2.99 19.00
CA ILE A 262 10.29 2.77 17.57
C ILE A 262 9.88 4.09 16.92
N SER A 263 10.04 4.19 15.60
CA SER A 263 9.56 5.32 14.81
C SER A 263 8.50 4.85 13.81
N TYR A 264 7.46 5.65 13.66
CA TYR A 264 6.33 5.42 12.79
C TYR A 264 6.33 6.43 11.65
N HIS A 265 6.27 5.92 10.42
CA HIS A 265 6.37 6.70 9.18
C HIS A 265 5.16 6.40 8.31
N ARG A 266 4.33 7.39 8.00
CA ARG A 266 3.08 7.23 7.25
C ARG A 266 3.23 7.52 5.75
N ARG A 267 4.27 8.28 5.37
CA ARG A 267 4.49 8.82 4.02
C ARG A 267 5.89 8.53 3.46
N MET A 268 6.84 8.08 4.29
CA MET A 268 8.22 7.81 3.86
C MET A 268 8.34 6.65 2.85
N TYR A 269 7.45 5.66 2.88
CA TYR A 269 7.51 4.47 2.03
C TYR A 269 6.35 4.45 1.03
N GLY A 270 6.64 4.13 -0.24
CA GLY A 270 5.63 4.09 -1.31
C GLY A 270 4.56 3.00 -1.15
N LEU A 271 4.68 2.13 -0.14
CA LEU A 271 3.70 1.11 0.23
C LEU A 271 2.79 1.53 1.39
N GLY A 272 2.98 2.73 1.96
CA GLY A 272 2.18 3.27 3.06
C GLY A 272 2.95 3.34 4.38
N GLU A 273 2.29 2.90 5.46
CA GLU A 273 2.75 3.05 6.83
C GLU A 273 3.85 2.03 7.21
N HIS A 274 4.83 2.42 8.00
CA HIS A 274 5.99 1.59 8.33
C HIS A 274 6.56 1.89 9.72
N TYR A 275 7.16 0.87 10.35
CA TYR A 275 7.83 0.99 11.64
C TYR A 275 9.32 0.62 11.56
N ASN A 276 10.17 1.52 12.07
CA ASN A 276 11.61 1.28 12.25
C ASN A 276 12.00 1.27 13.73
N SER A 277 13.08 0.57 14.07
CA SER A 277 13.66 0.59 15.43
C SER A 277 14.47 1.87 15.67
N LEU A 278 14.67 2.27 16.93
CA LEU A 278 15.48 3.44 17.30
C LEU A 278 16.64 3.05 18.23
N HIS A 279 17.86 3.01 17.69
CA HIS A 279 19.07 2.65 18.42
C HIS A 279 19.74 3.87 19.06
N PRO A 280 20.41 3.76 20.23
CA PRO A 280 21.18 4.86 20.80
C PRO A 280 22.24 5.40 19.82
N SER A 281 22.29 6.73 19.63
CA SER A 281 23.32 7.33 18.78
C SER A 281 24.70 7.11 19.39
N THR A 282 25.55 6.33 18.72
CA THR A 282 26.95 6.19 19.12
C THR A 282 27.69 7.53 18.94
N GLY A 283 28.81 7.71 19.66
CA GLY A 283 29.57 8.96 19.59
C GLY A 283 30.07 9.32 18.18
N LEU A 284 30.23 8.32 17.30
CA LEU A 284 30.67 8.50 15.92
C LEU A 284 29.54 8.99 15.00
N THR A 285 28.32 8.44 15.10
CA THR A 285 27.19 8.92 14.27
C THR A 285 26.86 10.38 14.57
N ARG A 286 26.88 10.78 15.86
CA ARG A 286 26.72 12.19 16.26
C ARG A 286 27.75 13.17 15.68
N VAL A 287 28.93 12.69 15.27
CA VAL A 287 29.95 13.53 14.61
C VAL A 287 29.73 13.55 13.11
N SER A 288 29.42 12.40 12.49
CA SER A 288 29.06 12.33 11.06
C SER A 288 27.81 13.15 10.72
N ASP A 289 26.73 13.04 11.51
CA ASP A 289 25.47 13.78 11.27
C ASP A 289 25.65 15.30 11.38
N LYS A 290 26.55 15.75 12.26
CA LYS A 290 26.91 17.17 12.34
C LYS A 290 27.75 17.60 11.16
N LEU A 291 28.72 16.78 10.74
CA LEU A 291 29.56 17.09 9.58
C LEU A 291 28.75 17.16 8.29
N SER A 292 27.76 16.29 8.07
CA SER A 292 26.87 16.38 6.91
C SER A 292 25.95 17.60 6.97
N GLN A 293 25.42 17.98 8.14
CA GLN A 293 24.69 19.25 8.32
C GLN A 293 25.56 20.50 8.05
N PHE A 294 26.88 20.42 8.22
CA PHE A 294 27.81 21.51 7.88
C PHE A 294 28.24 21.53 6.40
N LEU A 295 28.07 20.42 5.67
CA LEU A 295 28.50 20.28 4.28
C LEU A 295 27.36 20.52 3.27
N ASP A 296 26.11 20.28 3.66
CA ASP A 296 24.91 20.70 2.91
C ASP A 296 24.11 21.77 3.69
N PRO A 297 24.57 23.04 3.72
CA PRO A 297 23.73 24.15 4.13
C PRO A 297 22.66 24.41 3.06
N SER A 298 21.39 24.14 3.40
CA SER A 298 20.22 24.59 2.63
C SER A 298 20.02 26.11 2.75
#